data_AF-X1T1I4-F1
#
_entry.id   AF-X1T1I4-F1
#
_cell.length_a   1.000
_cell.length_b   1.000
_cell.length_c   1.000
_cell.angle_alpha   90.00
_cell.angle_beta   90.00
_cell.angle_gamma   90.00
#
_symmetry.space_group_name_H-M   'P 1'
#
loop_
_entity.id
_entity.type
_entity.pdbx_description
1 polymer ?
#
loop_
_entity_poly.entity_id
_entity_poly.type
_entity_poly.pdbx_seq_one_letter_code
_entity_poly.pdbx_strand_id
1 'polypeptide(L)'
;MAITMINPDNVRNTQFNNSHLKAKLQRILMVARIWENKEETRSLLFGVYEFDLSDPEILRQVKQDYNSVKNTIINRGFEYLTGKMGVYIQPRTKGPGHGSTSRAFYARTGFLKKIIEI
;
A
#
# COMPACT_ATOMS: atom_id res chain seq x y z
N MET A 1 3.51 -1.05 4.93
CA MET A 1 2.36 -1.89 5.36
C MET A 1 1.66 -2.46 4.13
N ALA A 2 1.44 -3.78 4.05
CA ALA A 2 0.64 -4.36 2.95
C ALA A 2 -0.83 -3.97 3.09
N ILE A 3 -1.51 -3.63 1.99
CA ILE A 3 -2.92 -3.19 2.00
C ILE A 3 -3.81 -4.23 1.34
N THR A 4 -3.60 -4.50 0.05
CA THR A 4 -4.39 -5.47 -0.72
C THR A 4 -3.59 -6.00 -1.91
N MET A 5 -3.95 -7.19 -2.40
CA MET A 5 -3.32 -7.81 -3.57
C MET A 5 -3.58 -6.99 -4.84
N ILE A 6 -2.65 -7.04 -5.79
CA ILE A 6 -2.83 -6.50 -7.14
C ILE A 6 -3.27 -7.65 -8.05
N ASN A 7 -4.54 -7.66 -8.43
CA ASN A 7 -5.04 -8.47 -9.54
C ASN A 7 -4.95 -7.60 -10.82
N PRO A 8 -4.13 -7.98 -11.82
CA PRO A 8 -3.91 -7.15 -13.00
C PRO A 8 -5.18 -6.91 -13.81
N ASP A 9 -6.05 -7.91 -13.95
CA ASP A 9 -7.29 -7.78 -14.72
C ASP A 9 -8.29 -6.87 -14.01
N ASN A 10 -8.39 -6.98 -12.69
CA ASN A 10 -9.21 -6.06 -11.91
C ASN A 10 -8.71 -4.61 -12.02
N VAL A 11 -7.39 -4.39 -11.88
CA VAL A 11 -6.81 -3.03 -11.93
C VAL A 11 -6.95 -2.40 -13.32
N ARG A 12 -6.79 -3.17 -14.39
CA ARG A 12 -7.04 -2.71 -15.77
C ARG A 12 -8.46 -2.17 -15.92
N ASN A 13 -9.43 -2.89 -15.38
CA ASN A 13 -10.85 -2.62 -15.61
C ASN A 13 -11.49 -1.67 -14.59
N THR A 14 -10.81 -1.38 -13.47
CA THR A 14 -11.38 -0.59 -12.37
C THR A 14 -10.75 0.80 -12.28
N GLN A 15 -11.59 1.84 -12.14
CA GLN A 15 -11.14 3.19 -11.81
C GLN A 15 -10.80 3.30 -10.33
N PHE A 16 -9.90 4.21 -9.96
CA PHE A 16 -9.46 4.39 -8.56
C PHE A 16 -10.63 4.51 -7.57
N ASN A 17 -11.67 5.28 -7.91
CA ASN A 17 -12.82 5.53 -7.05
C ASN A 17 -13.60 4.27 -6.66
N ASN A 18 -13.52 3.21 -7.46
CA ASN A 18 -14.20 1.93 -7.26
C ASN A 18 -13.21 0.80 -6.95
N SER A 19 -11.94 1.12 -6.72
CA SER A 19 -10.87 0.13 -6.53
C SER A 19 -10.87 -0.48 -5.14
N HIS A 20 -10.43 -1.74 -5.03
CA HIS A 20 -10.18 -2.37 -3.74
C HIS A 20 -9.15 -1.61 -2.88
N LEU A 21 -8.17 -0.95 -3.52
CA LEU A 21 -7.19 -0.12 -2.82
C LEU A 21 -7.88 1.02 -2.07
N LYS A 22 -8.72 1.81 -2.77
CA LYS A 22 -9.46 2.91 -2.13
C LYS A 22 -10.38 2.37 -1.04
N ALA A 23 -11.13 1.31 -1.31
CA ALA A 23 -12.05 0.72 -0.33
C ALA A 23 -11.33 0.32 0.97
N LYS A 24 -10.12 -0.26 0.88
CA LYS A 24 -9.31 -0.66 2.04
C LYS A 24 -8.61 0.51 2.73
N LEU A 25 -8.30 1.58 1.99
CA LEU A 25 -7.70 2.81 2.55
C LEU A 25 -8.74 3.79 3.09
N GLN A 26 -10.03 3.61 2.78
CA GLN A 26 -11.07 4.58 3.09
C GLN A 26 -11.08 4.93 4.58
N ARG A 27 -11.03 3.92 5.45
CA ARG A 27 -10.86 4.07 6.89
C ARG A 27 -10.01 2.94 7.45
N ILE A 28 -9.02 3.29 8.26
CA ILE A 28 -8.09 2.34 8.88
C ILE A 28 -7.93 2.69 10.35
N LEU A 29 -7.99 1.67 11.21
CA LEU A 29 -7.47 1.71 12.56
C LEU A 29 -6.07 1.06 12.55
N MET A 30 -5.03 1.85 12.78
CA MET A 30 -3.65 1.39 12.77
C MET A 30 -3.15 1.18 14.19
N VAL A 31 -2.79 -0.06 14.50
CA VAL A 31 -2.18 -0.42 15.79
C VAL A 31 -0.68 -0.54 15.58
N ALA A 32 0.07 0.46 16.08
CA ALA A 32 1.51 0.49 15.96
C ALA A 32 2.15 -0.16 17.20
N ARG A 33 3.19 -0.98 16.99
CA ARG A 33 3.99 -1.57 18.05
C ARG A 33 5.45 -1.20 17.88
N ILE A 34 6.18 -1.19 19.00
CA ILE A 34 7.64 -1.12 18.96
C ILE A 34 8.16 -2.50 18.52
N TRP A 35 9.07 -2.49 17.53
CA TRP A 35 9.84 -3.67 17.18
C TRP A 35 11.20 -3.58 17.88
N GLU A 36 11.50 -4.55 18.73
CA GLU A 36 12.75 -4.56 19.51
C GLU A 36 13.80 -5.47 18.87
N ASN A 37 13.44 -6.72 18.59
CA ASN A 37 14.33 -7.73 18.02
C ASN A 37 13.55 -8.90 17.39
N LYS A 38 14.28 -9.91 16.90
CA LYS A 38 13.72 -11.05 16.17
C LYS A 38 13.15 -12.13 17.11
N GLU A 39 13.62 -12.18 18.35
CA GLU A 39 13.20 -13.14 19.37
C GLU A 39 11.75 -12.86 19.82
N GLU A 40 11.26 -11.63 19.66
CA GLU A 40 9.89 -11.20 19.93
C GLU A 40 9.36 -11.61 21.33
N THR A 41 10.22 -11.53 22.35
CA THR A 41 9.88 -11.96 23.73
C THR A 41 8.84 -11.06 24.40
N ARG A 42 8.62 -9.85 23.89
CA ARG A 42 7.52 -8.95 24.28
C ARG A 42 7.08 -8.08 23.11
N SER A 43 5.87 -7.53 23.21
CA SER A 43 5.32 -6.57 22.24
C SER A 43 4.78 -5.35 22.97
N LEU A 44 5.32 -4.18 22.67
CA LEU A 44 4.90 -2.92 23.29
C LEU A 44 4.00 -2.16 22.32
N LEU A 45 2.75 -1.92 22.74
CA LEU A 45 1.83 -1.03 22.02
C LEU A 45 2.41 0.38 22.04
N PHE A 46 2.71 0.93 20.87
CA PHE A 46 3.14 2.30 20.73
C PHE A 46 1.95 3.25 20.70
N GLY A 47 0.90 2.88 19.95
CA GLY A 47 -0.32 3.68 19.87
C GLY A 47 -1.33 3.11 18.89
N VAL A 48 -2.53 3.68 18.95
CA VAL A 48 -3.64 3.38 18.03
C VAL A 48 -3.98 4.67 17.30
N TYR A 49 -3.95 4.62 15.97
CA TYR A 49 -4.11 5.78 15.10
C TYR A 49 -5.27 5.55 14.15
N GLU A 50 -6.15 6.54 14.04
CA GLU A 50 -7.23 6.53 13.06
C GLU A 50 -6.77 7.22 11.78
N PHE A 51 -7.17 6.68 10.65
CA PHE A 51 -6.92 7.28 9.34
C PHE A 51 -8.19 7.24 8.50
N ASP A 52 -8.58 8.38 7.96
CA ASP A 52 -9.61 8.51 6.91
C ASP A 52 -8.96 9.09 5.65
N LEU A 53 -9.26 8.50 4.49
CA LEU A 53 -8.83 8.99 3.20
C LEU A 53 -9.72 10.16 2.73
N SER A 54 -9.86 11.19 3.56
CA SER A 54 -10.64 12.40 3.30
C SER A 54 -9.79 13.60 2.90
N ASP A 55 -8.50 13.62 3.28
CA ASP A 55 -7.57 14.67 2.90
C ASP A 55 -7.42 14.73 1.37
N PRO A 56 -7.73 15.88 0.72
CA PRO A 56 -7.71 15.98 -0.74
C PRO A 56 -6.33 15.77 -1.37
N GLU A 57 -5.26 16.17 -0.68
CA GLU A 57 -3.90 16.03 -1.19
C GLU A 57 -3.45 14.57 -1.13
N ILE A 58 -3.70 13.89 0.00
CA ILE A 58 -3.42 12.46 0.17
C ILE A 58 -4.24 11.65 -0.82
N LEU A 59 -5.54 11.92 -0.95
CA LEU A 59 -6.43 11.26 -1.89
C LEU A 59 -5.90 11.40 -3.33
N ARG A 60 -5.48 12.61 -3.72
CA ARG A 60 -4.91 12.88 -5.05
C ARG A 60 -3.63 12.08 -5.28
N GLN A 61 -2.72 12.04 -4.31
CA GLN A 61 -1.46 11.30 -4.45
C GLN A 61 -1.69 9.78 -4.51
N VAL A 62 -2.55 9.24 -3.66
CA VAL A 62 -2.92 7.80 -3.68
C VAL A 62 -3.56 7.43 -5.02
N LYS A 63 -4.41 8.30 -5.59
CA LYS A 63 -4.99 8.13 -6.92
C LYS A 63 -3.92 8.12 -8.02
N GLN A 64 -2.93 9.02 -7.94
CA GLN A 64 -1.81 9.06 -8.89
C GLN A 64 -0.96 7.78 -8.81
N ASP A 65 -0.69 7.28 -7.61
CA ASP A 65 0.06 6.05 -7.40
C ASP A 65 -0.67 4.83 -7.97
N TYR A 66 -1.98 4.72 -7.72
CA TYR A 66 -2.83 3.68 -8.32
C TYR A 66 -2.80 3.74 -9.85
N ASN A 67 -2.98 4.93 -10.42
CA ASN A 67 -2.99 5.12 -11.86
C ASN A 67 -1.63 4.83 -12.50
N SER A 68 -0.53 5.12 -11.82
CA SER A 68 0.81 4.74 -12.26
C SER A 68 0.93 3.22 -12.40
N VAL A 69 0.50 2.46 -11.38
CA VAL A 69 0.43 0.99 -11.43
C VAL A 69 -0.47 0.50 -12.56
N LYS A 70 -1.68 1.06 -12.69
CA LYS A 70 -2.62 0.71 -13.76
C LYS A 70 -2.01 0.93 -15.15
N ASN A 71 -1.40 2.09 -15.37
CA ASN A 71 -0.78 2.45 -16.65
C ASN A 71 0.39 1.54 -16.99
N THR A 72 1.20 1.13 -16.01
CA THR A 72 2.26 0.14 -16.23
C THR A 72 1.70 -1.22 -16.62
N ILE A 73 0.65 -1.69 -15.95
CA ILE A 73 0.01 -2.98 -16.26
C ILE A 73 -0.59 -2.99 -17.68
N ILE A 74 -1.16 -1.87 -18.13
CA ILE A 74 -1.77 -1.74 -19.46
C ILE A 74 -0.69 -1.63 -20.54
N ASN A 75 0.30 -0.76 -20.35
CA ASN A 75 1.21 -0.36 -21.43
C ASN A 75 2.51 -1.16 -21.49
N ARG A 76 2.89 -1.84 -20.41
CA ARG A 76 4.17 -2.55 -20.30
C ARG A 76 4.01 -4.00 -19.88
N GLY A 77 3.07 -4.28 -19.00
CA GLY A 77 2.87 -5.61 -18.42
C GLY A 77 3.00 -5.60 -16.90
N PHE A 78 2.56 -6.68 -16.26
CA PHE A 78 2.53 -6.79 -14.80
C PHE A 78 3.92 -6.98 -14.19
N GLU A 79 4.81 -7.63 -14.91
CA GLU A 79 6.21 -7.87 -14.60
C GLU A 79 7.04 -6.59 -14.48
N TYR A 80 6.60 -5.50 -15.13
CA TYR A 80 7.25 -4.18 -15.04
C TYR A 80 6.90 -3.41 -13.75
N LEU A 81 6.03 -3.95 -12.90
CA LEU A 81 5.76 -3.36 -11.59
C LEU A 81 6.98 -3.45 -10.68
N THR A 82 7.44 -2.29 -10.21
CA THR A 82 8.62 -2.16 -9.36
C THR A 82 8.32 -1.41 -8.08
N GLY A 83 8.98 -1.81 -6.99
CA GLY A 83 8.92 -1.12 -5.69
C GLY A 83 9.49 0.30 -5.69
N LYS A 84 10.01 0.79 -6.83
CA LYS A 84 10.38 2.20 -7.01
C LYS A 84 9.19 3.09 -7.38
N MET A 85 8.05 2.52 -7.77
CA MET A 85 6.86 3.28 -8.16
C MET A 85 6.12 3.87 -6.96
N GLY A 86 5.45 5.01 -7.20
CA GLY A 86 4.52 5.66 -6.29
C GLY A 86 5.17 6.37 -5.09
N VAL A 87 4.46 7.34 -4.53
CA VAL A 87 4.95 8.23 -3.45
C VAL A 87 4.42 7.80 -2.08
N TYR A 88 3.17 7.37 -2.00
CA TYR A 88 2.54 6.85 -0.79
C TYR A 88 2.26 5.35 -0.91
N ILE A 89 1.82 4.90 -2.08
CA ILE A 89 1.48 3.51 -2.36
C ILE A 89 2.43 2.94 -3.42
N GLN A 90 2.98 1.76 -3.16
CA GLN A 90 3.90 1.08 -4.07
C GLN A 90 3.48 -0.38 -4.32
N PRO A 91 3.70 -0.93 -5.53
CA PRO A 91 3.62 -2.35 -5.77
C PRO A 91 4.87 -3.04 -5.22
N ARG A 92 4.70 -4.09 -4.40
CA ARG A 92 5.81 -4.92 -3.91
C ARG A 92 5.48 -6.40 -4.05
N THR A 93 6.50 -7.23 -4.24
CA THR A 93 6.37 -8.69 -4.20
C THR A 93 5.85 -9.12 -2.84
N LYS A 94 4.84 -9.99 -2.82
CA LYS A 94 4.33 -10.62 -1.59
C LYS A 94 4.86 -12.06 -1.51
N GLY A 95 5.35 -12.44 -0.33
CA GLY A 95 5.94 -13.76 -0.06
C GLY A 95 7.47 -13.70 0.17
N PRO A 96 8.09 -14.82 0.54
CA PRO A 96 9.47 -14.89 1.04
C PRO A 96 10.58 -14.64 -0.01
N GLY A 97 10.25 -14.28 -1.25
CA GLY A 97 11.17 -14.41 -2.39
C GLY A 97 11.17 -15.86 -2.92
N HIS A 98 11.95 -16.14 -3.97
CA HIS A 98 12.03 -17.46 -4.66
C HIS A 98 10.84 -17.84 -5.56
N GLY A 99 10.58 -17.06 -6.61
CA GLY A 99 9.61 -17.42 -7.66
C GLY A 99 8.19 -16.86 -7.49
N SER A 100 7.88 -16.20 -6.37
CA SER A 100 6.60 -15.49 -6.22
C SER A 100 6.52 -14.29 -7.17
N THR A 101 5.63 -14.36 -8.15
CA THR A 101 5.31 -13.26 -9.07
C THR A 101 4.24 -12.33 -8.52
N SER A 102 3.50 -12.75 -7.49
CA SER A 102 2.39 -11.98 -6.93
C SER A 102 2.84 -10.63 -6.36
N ARG A 103 2.02 -9.59 -6.57
CA ARG A 103 2.25 -8.24 -6.08
C ARG A 103 1.09 -7.81 -5.19
N ALA A 104 1.37 -6.98 -4.20
CA ALA A 104 0.36 -6.25 -3.45
C ALA A 104 0.67 -4.76 -3.43
N PHE A 105 -0.35 -3.94 -3.17
CA PHE A 105 -0.18 -2.54 -2.82
C PHE A 105 0.32 -2.44 -1.38
N TYR A 106 1.39 -1.68 -1.18
CA TYR A 106 1.97 -1.39 0.13
C TYR A 106 2.00 0.12 0.37
N ALA A 107 1.61 0.55 1.56
CA ALA A 107 1.92 1.89 2.06
C ALA A 107 3.43 2.01 2.35
N ARG A 108 4.04 3.07 1.83
CA ARG A 108 5.43 3.48 2.11
C ARG A 108 5.57 4.01 3.53
N THR A 109 6.78 3.89 4.08
CA THR A 109 7.10 4.40 5.42
C THR A 109 6.84 5.90 5.54
N GLY A 110 7.20 6.70 4.52
CA GLY A 110 6.90 8.14 4.52
C GLY A 110 5.40 8.46 4.60
N PHE A 111 4.53 7.60 4.08
CA PHE A 111 3.09 7.76 4.24
C PHE A 111 2.63 7.33 5.64
N LEU A 112 3.14 6.22 6.17
CA LEU A 112 2.82 5.75 7.52
C LEU A 112 3.24 6.75 8.60
N LYS A 113 4.38 7.42 8.41
CA LYS A 113 4.88 8.50 9.27
C LYS A 113 3.89 9.66 9.41
N LYS A 114 3.21 10.02 8.32
CA LYS A 114 2.14 11.04 8.34
C LYS A 114 0.91 10.60 9.15
N ILE A 115 0.67 9.29 9.28
CA ILE A 115 -0.47 8.74 10.04
C ILE A 115 -0.11 8.58 11.53
N ILE A 116 1.12 8.15 11.81
CA ILE A 116 1.63 7.89 13.16
C ILE A 116 2.19 9.18 13.81
N GLU A 117 2.28 10.28 13.05
CA GLU A 117 2.80 11.59 13.49
C GLU A 117 4.27 11.55 13.98
N ILE A 118 5.12 10.81 13.26
CA ILE A 118 6.57 10.59 13.58
C ILE A 118 7.52 10.82 12.39
#